data_AF-A0A7Y5RV09-F1
#
_entry.id   AF-A0A7Y5RV09-F1
#
_cell.length_a   1.000
_cell.length_b   1.000
_cell.length_c   1.000
_cell.angle_alpha   90.00
_cell.angle_beta   90.00
_cell.angle_gamma   90.00
#
_symmetry.space_group_name_H-M   'P 1'
#
loop_
_entity.id
_entity.type
_entity.pdbx_description
1 polymer ?
#
loop_
_entity_poly.entity_id
_entity_poly.type
_entity_poly.pdbx_seq_one_letter_code
_entity_poly.pdbx_strand_id
1 'polypeptide(L)'
;MDAVPAEDRMAIQFRCTGCGQSIEVDDEFAGRLVGCPFCHSSVAAPAASQAIPAAVPQATPMGAPTQPFPAPMAPFGAMPGAVMQAPDPAARWCTIGLVCGILSWISPFVLGMVMVSQSGMFQEIQRLQAANADQKATQDAISNALKQWTEDHGTTIVLFTLTMGAFIILGLAASIVGLIRARSRKAQGVIGVIMCGICATCGLLQVLAGIAAGAAAG
;
A
#
# COMPACT_ATOMS: atom_id res chain seq x y z
N MET A 1 -21.45 13.40 34.91
CA MET A 1 -20.36 12.68 34.20
C MET A 1 -19.22 12.60 35.18
N ASP A 2 -19.40 11.77 36.20
CA ASP A 2 -18.50 11.65 37.31
C ASP A 2 -17.32 10.77 36.87
N ALA A 3 -16.11 11.32 36.99
CA ALA A 3 -14.87 10.62 36.68
C ALA A 3 -14.71 9.43 37.65
N VAL A 4 -14.55 8.22 37.10
CA VAL A 4 -14.28 7.01 37.89
C VAL A 4 -12.89 7.16 38.53
N PRO A 5 -12.74 6.99 39.85
CA PRO A 5 -11.45 7.07 40.53
C PRO A 5 -10.52 5.95 40.05
N ALA A 6 -9.23 6.28 39.89
CA ALA A 6 -8.16 5.37 39.47
C ALA A 6 -7.77 4.38 40.59
N GLU A 7 -8.72 3.59 41.09
CA GLU A 7 -8.46 2.53 42.06
C GLU A 7 -7.79 1.33 41.37
N ASP A 8 -6.52 1.15 41.70
CA ASP A 8 -5.74 -0.10 41.74
C ASP A 8 -5.92 -1.08 40.56
N ARG A 9 -5.54 -0.64 39.35
CA ARG A 9 -5.34 -1.55 38.22
C ARG A 9 -4.08 -2.37 38.47
N MET A 10 -4.25 -3.65 38.76
CA MET A 10 -3.12 -4.56 38.97
C MET A 10 -2.43 -4.85 37.64
N ALA A 11 -1.23 -4.31 37.44
CA ALA A 11 -0.44 -4.60 36.26
C ALA A 11 0.04 -6.07 36.24
N ILE A 12 -0.14 -6.75 35.11
CA ILE A 12 0.33 -8.11 34.87
C ILE A 12 1.72 -8.03 34.25
N GLN A 13 2.72 -8.60 34.93
CA GLN A 13 4.08 -8.73 34.40
C GLN A 13 4.35 -10.17 33.94
N PHE A 14 4.89 -10.32 32.73
CA PHE A 14 5.27 -11.63 32.17
C PHE A 14 6.43 -11.50 31.18
N ARG A 15 7.07 -12.63 30.84
CA ARG A 15 8.17 -12.64 29.85
C ARG A 15 7.66 -12.97 28.45
N CYS A 16 8.16 -12.23 27.45
CA CYS A 16 7.89 -12.51 26.05
C CYS A 16 8.47 -13.87 25.62
N THR A 17 7.68 -14.73 25.01
CA THR A 17 8.15 -16.03 24.47
C THR A 17 9.10 -15.91 23.27
N GLY A 18 9.12 -14.74 22.61
CA GLY A 18 10.01 -14.48 21.46
C GLY A 18 11.39 -13.96 21.87
N CYS A 19 11.46 -12.95 22.74
CA CYS A 19 12.72 -12.28 23.10
C CYS A 19 13.14 -12.41 24.58
N GLY A 20 12.28 -12.98 25.44
CA GLY A 20 12.57 -13.18 26.87
C GLY A 20 12.49 -11.94 27.76
N GLN A 21 12.21 -10.75 27.19
CA GLN A 21 12.06 -9.50 27.93
C GLN A 21 10.76 -9.47 28.75
N SER A 22 10.80 -8.82 29.91
CA SER A 22 9.63 -8.58 30.75
C SER A 22 8.73 -7.50 30.13
N ILE A 23 7.44 -7.77 30.05
CA ILE A 23 6.41 -6.86 29.57
C ILE A 23 5.41 -6.68 30.70
N GLU A 24 4.99 -5.44 30.89
CA GLU A 24 3.92 -5.04 31.80
C GLU A 24 2.69 -4.63 30.98
N VAL A 25 1.53 -5.20 31.29
CA VAL A 25 0.25 -4.87 30.66
C VAL A 25 -0.84 -4.75 31.70
N ASP A 26 -1.85 -3.91 31.45
CA ASP A 26 -3.03 -3.82 32.31
C ASP A 26 -3.81 -5.15 32.34
N ASP A 27 -4.51 -5.40 33.44
CA ASP A 27 -5.35 -6.59 33.63
C ASP A 27 -6.47 -6.71 32.58
N GLU A 28 -6.93 -5.59 32.01
CA GLU A 28 -7.90 -5.53 30.92
C GLU A 28 -7.43 -6.33 29.67
N PHE A 29 -6.12 -6.54 29.53
CA PHE A 29 -5.51 -7.30 28.44
C PHE A 29 -5.24 -8.76 28.80
N ALA A 30 -5.60 -9.23 30.00
CA ALA A 30 -5.47 -10.62 30.41
C ALA A 30 -6.16 -11.58 29.41
N GLY A 31 -5.41 -12.58 28.94
CA GLY A 31 -5.91 -13.57 27.95
C GLY A 31 -6.01 -13.05 26.51
N ARG A 32 -5.67 -11.78 26.24
CA ARG A 32 -5.65 -11.22 24.88
C ARG A 32 -4.26 -11.32 24.25
N LEU A 33 -4.22 -11.24 22.92
CA LEU A 33 -2.98 -11.10 22.16
C LEU A 33 -2.49 -9.66 22.24
N VAL A 34 -1.32 -9.47 22.84
CA VAL A 34 -0.63 -8.17 22.94
C VAL A 34 0.65 -8.18 22.13
N GLY A 35 1.03 -7.03 21.58
CA GLY A 35 2.28 -6.87 20.83
C GLY A 35 3.46 -6.61 21.75
N CYS A 36 4.52 -7.39 21.65
CA CYS A 36 5.76 -7.11 22.39
C CYS A 36 6.40 -5.81 21.89
N PRO A 37 6.69 -4.81 22.76
CA PRO A 37 7.31 -3.56 22.34
C PRO A 37 8.78 -3.72 21.93
N PHE A 38 9.44 -4.83 22.32
CA PHE A 38 10.85 -5.09 22.04
C PHE A 38 11.07 -5.85 20.73
N CYS A 39 10.24 -6.85 20.42
CA CYS A 39 10.42 -7.73 19.25
C CYS A 39 9.24 -7.76 18.28
N HIS A 40 8.18 -6.98 18.55
CA HIS A 40 6.96 -6.88 17.75
C HIS A 40 6.23 -8.21 17.48
N SER A 41 6.55 -9.25 18.25
CA SER A 41 5.84 -10.53 18.19
C SER A 41 4.55 -10.46 19.01
N SER A 42 3.46 -11.00 18.46
CA SER A 42 2.20 -11.14 19.19
C SER A 42 2.29 -12.27 20.20
N VAL A 43 2.11 -11.95 21.48
CA VAL A 43 2.16 -12.90 22.60
C VAL A 43 0.84 -12.85 23.37
N ALA A 44 0.37 -14.00 23.86
CA ALA A 44 -0.83 -14.04 24.69
C ALA A 44 -0.46 -13.61 26.12
N ALA A 45 -1.14 -12.58 26.63
CA ALA A 45 -0.97 -12.15 28.01
C ALA A 45 -1.57 -13.22 28.95
N PRO A 46 -0.83 -13.70 29.96
CA PRO A 46 -1.36 -14.67 30.92
C PRO A 46 -2.47 -14.04 31.78
N ALA A 47 -3.42 -14.86 32.23
CA ALA A 47 -4.55 -14.39 33.04
C ALA A 47 -4.15 -13.96 34.47
N ALA A 48 -2.96 -14.34 34.92
CA ALA A 48 -2.41 -13.98 36.22
C ALA A 48 -0.94 -13.57 36.08
N SER A 49 -0.52 -12.60 36.88
CA SER A 49 0.88 -12.18 36.96
C SER A 49 1.73 -13.38 37.38
N GLN A 50 2.64 -13.79 36.51
CA GLN A 50 3.70 -14.72 36.90
C GLN A 50 4.71 -13.87 37.64
N ALA A 51 4.48 -13.67 38.94
CA ALA A 51 5.39 -12.98 39.82
C ALA A 51 6.76 -13.64 39.68
N ILE A 52 7.64 -13.02 38.88
CA ILE A 52 9.04 -13.38 38.85
C ILE A 52 9.48 -13.04 40.27
N PRO A 53 9.94 -14.03 41.07
CA PRO A 53 10.48 -13.70 42.38
C PRO A 53 11.57 -12.67 42.10
N ALA A 54 11.34 -11.43 42.50
CA ALA A 54 12.35 -10.40 42.41
C ALA A 54 13.50 -10.99 43.20
N ALA A 55 14.56 -11.38 42.48
CA ALA A 55 15.78 -11.85 43.10
C ALA A 55 16.23 -10.67 43.93
N VAL A 56 15.89 -10.68 45.22
CA VAL A 56 16.25 -9.65 46.18
C VAL A 56 17.75 -9.53 46.01
N PRO A 57 18.27 -8.38 45.55
CA PRO A 57 19.70 -8.24 45.35
C PRO A 57 20.36 -8.61 46.66
N GLN A 58 20.99 -9.78 46.72
CA GLN A 58 21.70 -10.18 47.93
C GLN A 58 22.83 -9.18 48.07
N ALA A 59 22.69 -8.29 49.04
CA ALA A 59 23.70 -7.31 49.39
C ALA A 59 25.00 -8.08 49.61
N THR A 60 25.93 -7.95 48.65
CA THR A 60 27.20 -8.63 48.70
C THR A 60 27.98 -7.97 49.85
N PRO A 61 28.40 -8.72 50.88
CA PRO A 61 29.12 -8.14 52.01
C PRO A 61 30.38 -7.44 51.52
N MET A 62 30.51 -6.18 51.94
CA MET A 62 31.55 -5.25 51.52
C MET A 62 32.89 -5.66 52.14
N GLY A 63 33.64 -6.51 51.44
CA GLY A 63 34.92 -7.01 51.93
C GLY A 63 35.70 -7.86 50.94
N ALA A 64 36.17 -7.28 49.83
CA ALA A 64 37.24 -7.81 48.97
C ALA A 64 37.71 -6.74 47.97
N PRO A 65 38.98 -6.79 47.51
CA PRO A 65 39.77 -5.61 47.16
C PRO A 65 39.39 -4.95 45.83
N THR A 66 39.62 -3.64 45.82
CA THR A 66 39.61 -2.66 44.74
C THR A 66 39.86 -3.28 43.36
N GLN A 67 38.78 -3.59 42.64
CA GLN A 67 38.84 -3.69 41.18
C GLN A 67 39.15 -2.28 40.65
N PRO A 68 40.12 -2.11 39.73
CA PRO A 68 40.37 -0.84 39.09
C PRO A 68 39.08 -0.37 38.40
N PHE A 69 38.64 0.82 38.78
CA PHE A 69 37.47 1.48 38.22
C PHE A 69 37.55 1.42 36.69
N PRO A 70 36.58 0.81 35.98
CA PRO A 70 36.50 0.94 34.55
C PRO A 70 36.32 2.41 34.20
N ALA A 71 37.03 2.84 33.15
CA ALA A 71 37.13 4.22 32.69
C ALA A 71 35.77 4.94 32.60
N PRO A 72 35.75 6.29 32.69
CA PRO A 72 34.52 7.08 32.71
C PRO A 72 33.59 6.67 31.57
N MET A 73 32.35 6.32 31.95
CA MET A 73 31.29 5.98 31.01
C MET A 73 31.17 7.10 29.97
N ALA A 74 31.28 6.71 28.69
CA ALA A 74 31.02 7.59 27.57
C ALA A 74 29.64 8.26 27.75
N PRO A 75 29.49 9.53 27.34
CA PRO A 75 28.29 10.31 27.60
C PRO A 75 27.03 9.60 27.10
N PHE A 76 26.02 9.53 27.97
CA PHE A 76 24.63 9.11 27.74
C PHE A 76 23.93 10.04 26.71
N GLY A 77 24.44 10.09 25.47
CA GLY A 77 23.97 11.00 24.43
C GLY A 77 23.75 10.34 23.06
N ALA A 78 24.11 9.07 22.89
CA ALA A 78 23.72 8.32 21.71
C ALA A 78 22.54 7.43 22.10
N MET A 79 21.31 7.91 21.84
CA MET A 79 20.20 6.98 21.66
C MET A 79 20.71 5.89 20.71
N PRO A 80 20.59 4.58 21.05
CA PRO A 80 20.97 3.52 20.14
C PRO A 80 20.27 3.86 18.84
N GLY A 81 21.10 4.20 17.84
CA GLY A 81 20.64 4.94 16.69
C GLY A 81 19.39 4.29 16.14
N ALA A 82 18.50 5.10 15.57
CA ALA A 82 17.77 4.65 14.41
C ALA A 82 18.85 4.15 13.44
N VAL A 83 19.25 2.87 13.60
CA VAL A 83 20.15 2.19 12.72
C VAL A 83 19.36 2.30 11.44
N MET A 84 19.86 3.14 10.55
CA MET A 84 19.29 3.36 9.24
C MET A 84 19.42 2.00 8.58
N GLN A 85 18.46 1.12 8.86
CA GLN A 85 18.44 -0.25 8.41
C GLN A 85 18.52 -0.10 6.92
N ALA A 86 19.65 -0.54 6.37
CA ALA A 86 19.93 -0.41 4.96
C ALA A 86 18.68 -0.91 4.23
N PRO A 87 18.08 -0.09 3.35
CA PRO A 87 16.76 -0.35 2.81
C PRO A 87 16.76 -1.77 2.24
N ASP A 88 15.94 -2.64 2.83
CA ASP A 88 15.86 -4.03 2.42
C ASP A 88 15.72 -4.05 0.89
N PRO A 89 16.57 -4.78 0.16
CA PRO A 89 16.48 -4.84 -1.29
C PRO A 89 15.09 -5.33 -1.75
N ALA A 90 14.39 -6.08 -0.90
CA ALA A 90 13.00 -6.49 -1.10
C ALA A 90 12.00 -5.30 -1.12
N ALA A 91 12.24 -4.24 -0.34
CA ALA A 91 11.38 -3.06 -0.33
C ALA A 91 11.43 -2.33 -1.68
N ARG A 92 12.60 -2.28 -2.34
CA ARG A 92 12.77 -1.61 -3.64
C ARG A 92 11.89 -2.22 -4.74
N TRP A 93 11.76 -3.55 -4.77
CA TRP A 93 10.92 -4.24 -5.76
C TRP A 93 9.43 -3.94 -5.58
N CYS A 94 8.95 -3.83 -4.35
CA CYS A 94 7.57 -3.41 -4.09
C CYS A 94 7.30 -1.97 -4.53
N THR A 95 8.24 -1.05 -4.27
CA THR A 95 8.09 0.35 -4.71
C THR A 95 8.06 0.45 -6.23
N ILE A 96 8.93 -0.29 -6.93
CA ILE A 96 8.94 -0.34 -8.39
C ILE A 96 7.60 -0.86 -8.92
N GLY A 97 7.05 -1.94 -8.35
CA GLY A 97 5.74 -2.47 -8.74
C GLY A 97 4.60 -1.46 -8.57
N LEU A 98 4.58 -0.74 -7.44
CA LEU A 98 3.57 0.29 -7.14
C LEU A 98 3.69 1.49 -8.09
N VAL A 99 4.91 1.99 -8.33
CA VAL A 99 5.16 3.09 -9.28
C VAL A 99 4.77 2.68 -10.70
N CYS A 100 5.11 1.47 -11.13
CA CYS A 100 4.75 0.97 -12.45
C CYS A 100 3.22 0.85 -12.60
N GLY A 101 2.52 0.38 -11.56
CA GLY A 101 1.06 0.34 -11.52
C GLY A 101 0.41 1.72 -11.61
N ILE A 102 0.92 2.72 -10.88
CA ILE A 102 0.40 4.10 -10.93
C ILE A 102 0.66 4.72 -12.31
N LEU A 103 1.88 4.59 -12.84
CA LEU A 103 2.22 5.12 -14.17
C LEU A 103 1.37 4.47 -15.27
N SER A 104 1.08 3.18 -15.16
CA SER A 104 0.18 2.48 -16.08
C SER A 104 -1.26 3.02 -16.02
N TRP A 105 -1.68 3.61 -14.90
CA TRP A 105 -3.01 4.20 -14.74
C TRP A 105 -3.07 5.64 -15.26
N ILE A 106 -2.02 6.43 -15.01
CA ILE A 106 -1.95 7.84 -15.40
C ILE A 106 -1.67 7.98 -16.91
N SER A 107 -0.79 7.16 -17.46
CA SER A 107 -0.40 7.20 -18.89
C SER A 107 -1.60 7.24 -19.85
N PRO A 108 -2.58 6.31 -19.78
CA PRO A 108 -3.72 6.34 -20.69
C PRO A 108 -4.61 7.57 -20.52
N PHE A 109 -4.73 8.08 -19.29
CA PHE A 109 -5.53 9.26 -18.99
C PHE A 109 -4.91 10.52 -19.60
N VAL A 110 -3.59 10.67 -19.46
CA VAL A 110 -2.84 11.78 -20.04
C VAL A 110 -2.85 11.70 -21.56
N LEU A 111 -2.62 10.52 -22.15
CA LEU A 111 -2.63 10.37 -23.60
C LEU A 111 -4.02 10.64 -24.20
N GLY A 112 -5.08 10.15 -23.54
CA GLY A 112 -6.46 10.44 -23.94
C GLY A 112 -6.78 11.94 -23.86
N MET A 113 -6.38 12.61 -22.78
CA MET A 113 -6.52 14.07 -22.63
C MET A 113 -5.77 14.82 -23.73
N VAL A 114 -4.53 14.43 -24.03
CA VAL A 114 -3.73 15.07 -25.09
C VAL A 114 -4.39 14.87 -26.45
N MET A 115 -4.86 13.66 -26.76
CA MET A 115 -5.58 13.39 -28.01
C MET A 115 -6.85 14.23 -28.15
N VAL A 116 -7.66 14.32 -27.10
CA VAL A 116 -8.89 15.15 -27.09
C VAL A 116 -8.56 16.63 -27.23
N SER A 117 -7.46 17.08 -26.61
CA SER A 117 -7.04 18.48 -26.72
C SER A 117 -6.56 18.87 -28.12
N GLN A 118 -5.99 17.92 -28.88
CA GLN A 118 -5.48 18.17 -30.22
C GLN A 118 -6.52 17.97 -31.32
N SER A 119 -7.58 17.18 -31.09
CA SER A 119 -8.48 16.76 -32.15
C SER A 119 -9.41 17.87 -32.70
N GLY A 120 -9.32 19.11 -32.21
CA GLY A 120 -10.20 20.22 -32.64
C GLY A 120 -11.69 20.01 -32.31
N MET A 121 -12.08 18.79 -31.91
CA MET A 121 -13.44 18.36 -31.62
C MET A 121 -14.08 19.20 -30.53
N PHE A 122 -13.29 19.72 -29.59
CA PHE A 122 -13.79 20.60 -28.53
C PHE A 122 -14.33 21.93 -29.09
N GLN A 123 -13.68 22.50 -30.11
CA GLN A 123 -14.17 23.73 -30.75
C GLN A 123 -15.46 23.46 -31.53
N GLU A 124 -15.57 22.32 -32.22
CA GLU A 124 -16.77 21.97 -32.99
C GLU A 124 -17.97 21.70 -32.07
N ILE A 125 -17.75 21.01 -30.93
CA ILE A 125 -18.79 20.80 -29.91
C ILE A 125 -19.27 22.14 -29.35
N GLN A 126 -18.35 23.07 -29.03
CA GLN A 126 -18.72 24.40 -28.55
C GLN A 126 -19.52 25.18 -29.60
N ARG A 127 -19.15 25.06 -30.88
CA ARG A 127 -19.88 25.70 -31.99
C ARG A 127 -21.29 25.13 -32.14
N LEU A 128 -21.46 23.82 -32.05
CA LEU A 128 -22.77 23.16 -32.14
C LEU A 128 -23.67 23.50 -30.95
N GLN A 129 -23.11 23.58 -29.74
CA GLN A 129 -23.84 24.05 -28.57
C GLN A 129 -24.28 25.50 -28.70
N ALA A 130 -23.42 26.38 -29.22
CA ALA A 130 -23.76 27.79 -29.45
C ALA A 130 -24.85 27.97 -30.53
N ALA A 131 -24.96 27.02 -31.47
CA ALA A 131 -25.93 27.09 -32.55
C ALA A 131 -27.37 26.66 -32.15
N ASN A 132 -27.60 26.17 -30.91
CA ASN A 132 -28.85 25.51 -30.53
C ASN A 132 -29.32 24.50 -31.59
N ALA A 133 -28.37 23.79 -32.19
CA ALA A 133 -28.68 22.82 -33.22
C ALA A 133 -29.60 21.74 -32.66
N ASP A 134 -30.54 21.27 -33.48
CA ASP A 134 -31.43 20.17 -33.14
C ASP A 134 -30.62 18.99 -32.60
N GLN A 135 -31.09 18.36 -31.52
CA GLN A 135 -30.33 17.33 -30.80
C GLN A 135 -29.95 16.17 -31.71
N LYS A 136 -30.82 15.88 -32.70
CA LYS A 136 -30.58 14.87 -33.73
C LYS A 136 -29.43 15.25 -34.66
N ALA A 137 -29.39 16.49 -35.15
CA ALA A 137 -28.29 16.97 -35.99
C ALA A 137 -26.94 16.96 -35.25
N THR A 138 -26.97 17.27 -33.95
CA THR A 138 -25.78 17.17 -33.08
C THR A 138 -25.32 15.72 -32.94
N GLN A 139 -26.25 14.77 -32.77
CA GLN A 139 -25.94 13.35 -32.66
C GLN A 139 -25.36 12.77 -33.97
N ASP A 140 -25.90 13.17 -35.13
CA ASP A 140 -25.38 12.75 -36.44
C ASP A 140 -24.00 13.35 -36.75
N ALA A 141 -23.76 14.60 -36.35
CA ALA A 141 -22.45 15.23 -36.47
C ALA A 141 -21.40 14.51 -35.58
N ILE A 142 -21.77 14.18 -34.34
CA ILE A 142 -20.89 13.47 -33.41
C ILE A 142 -20.58 12.06 -33.95
N SER A 143 -21.57 11.32 -34.46
CA SER A 143 -21.35 9.96 -34.96
C SER A 143 -20.44 9.93 -36.19
N ASN A 144 -20.64 10.87 -37.13
CA ASN A 144 -19.79 11.00 -38.32
C ASN A 144 -18.35 11.42 -37.95
N ALA A 145 -18.20 12.37 -37.02
CA ALA A 145 -16.89 12.78 -36.53
C ALA A 145 -16.17 11.62 -35.82
N LEU A 146 -16.89 10.83 -35.02
CA LEU A 146 -16.33 9.64 -34.37
C LEU A 146 -15.85 8.62 -35.39
N LYS A 147 -16.65 8.37 -36.44
CA LYS A 147 -16.31 7.42 -37.51
C LYS A 147 -15.04 7.85 -38.24
N GLN A 148 -14.98 9.10 -38.69
CA GLN A 148 -13.82 9.63 -39.39
C GLN A 148 -12.57 9.64 -38.49
N TRP A 149 -12.71 10.03 -37.22
CA TRP A 149 -11.61 9.97 -36.27
C TRP A 149 -11.10 8.53 -36.06
N THR A 150 -12.00 7.55 -35.98
CA THR A 150 -11.66 6.14 -35.81
C THR A 150 -10.93 5.59 -37.04
N GLU A 151 -11.33 6.00 -38.25
CA GLU A 151 -10.64 5.65 -39.49
C GLU A 151 -9.23 6.23 -39.55
N ASP A 152 -9.07 7.51 -39.21
CA ASP A 152 -7.77 8.19 -39.21
C ASP A 152 -6.82 7.69 -38.12
N HIS A 153 -7.34 7.32 -36.94
CA HIS A 153 -6.54 6.97 -35.76
C HIS A 153 -6.57 5.49 -35.41
N GLY A 154 -7.19 4.63 -36.22
CA GLY A 154 -7.37 3.20 -35.94
C GLY A 154 -6.06 2.49 -35.57
N THR A 155 -4.98 2.77 -36.30
CA THR A 155 -3.65 2.19 -36.00
C THR A 155 -3.12 2.64 -34.64
N THR A 156 -3.31 3.91 -34.28
CA THR A 156 -2.87 4.46 -32.99
C THR A 156 -3.64 3.84 -31.83
N ILE A 157 -4.95 3.62 -32.00
CA ILE A 157 -5.81 2.95 -31.01
C ILE A 157 -5.35 1.51 -30.79
N VAL A 158 -5.07 0.76 -31.86
CA VAL A 158 -4.57 -0.62 -31.77
C VAL A 158 -3.22 -0.67 -31.07
N LEU A 159 -2.26 0.19 -31.46
CA LEU A 159 -0.94 0.25 -30.84
C LEU A 159 -1.04 0.59 -29.35
N PHE A 160 -1.87 1.57 -29.00
CA PHE A 160 -2.12 1.94 -27.61
C PHE A 160 -2.69 0.77 -26.80
N THR A 161 -3.67 0.06 -27.35
CA THR A 161 -4.28 -1.12 -26.70
C THR A 161 -3.23 -2.21 -26.44
N LEU A 162 -2.33 -2.47 -27.41
CA LEU A 162 -1.24 -3.44 -27.25
C LEU A 162 -0.21 -3.00 -26.19
N THR A 163 0.19 -1.72 -26.20
CA THR A 163 1.13 -1.20 -25.20
C THR A 163 0.54 -1.28 -23.79
N MET A 164 -0.74 -0.91 -23.61
CA MET A 164 -1.43 -1.00 -22.33
C MET A 164 -1.53 -2.45 -21.84
N GLY A 165 -1.85 -3.40 -22.73
CA GLY A 165 -1.85 -4.83 -22.42
C GLY A 165 -0.48 -5.33 -21.94
N ALA A 166 0.61 -4.90 -22.60
CA ALA A 166 1.97 -5.27 -22.20
C ALA A 166 2.33 -4.75 -20.79
N PHE A 167 1.96 -3.51 -20.45
CA PHE A 167 2.18 -2.97 -19.10
C PHE A 167 1.38 -3.71 -18.03
N ILE A 168 0.13 -4.11 -18.31
CA ILE A 168 -0.67 -4.93 -17.39
C ILE A 168 0.02 -6.26 -17.12
N ILE A 169 0.51 -6.95 -18.17
CA ILE A 169 1.18 -8.24 -18.02
C ILE A 169 2.46 -8.11 -17.20
N LEU A 170 3.29 -7.09 -17.48
CA LEU A 170 4.51 -6.81 -16.74
C LEU A 170 4.23 -6.46 -15.26
N GLY A 171 3.22 -5.64 -15.00
CA GLY A 171 2.79 -5.27 -13.65
C GLY A 171 2.29 -6.48 -12.85
N LEU A 172 1.49 -7.34 -13.48
CA LEU A 172 0.97 -8.56 -12.87
C LEU A 172 2.10 -9.56 -12.56
N ALA A 173 3.03 -9.76 -13.49
CA ALA A 173 4.21 -10.61 -13.28
C ALA A 173 5.07 -10.11 -12.11
N ALA A 174 5.37 -8.81 -12.05
CA ALA A 174 6.14 -8.21 -10.95
C ALA A 174 5.42 -8.36 -9.60
N SER A 175 4.10 -8.17 -9.57
CA SER A 175 3.27 -8.33 -8.37
C SER A 175 3.29 -9.78 -7.85
N ILE A 176 3.19 -10.77 -8.75
CA ILE A 176 3.28 -12.20 -8.41
C ILE A 176 4.66 -12.54 -7.83
N VAL A 177 5.74 -12.08 -8.48
CA VAL A 177 7.11 -12.31 -7.97
C VAL A 177 7.29 -11.67 -6.58
N GLY A 178 6.70 -10.49 -6.36
CA GLY A 178 6.66 -9.84 -5.05
C GLY A 178 5.94 -10.68 -3.98
N LEU A 179 4.79 -11.25 -4.31
CA LEU A 179 4.03 -12.15 -3.42
C LEU A 179 4.81 -13.41 -3.05
N ILE A 180 5.54 -13.99 -4.00
CA ILE A 180 6.33 -15.21 -3.77
C ILE A 180 7.53 -14.93 -2.85
N ARG A 181 8.20 -13.77 -3.02
CA ARG A 181 9.43 -13.45 -2.27
C ARG A 181 9.19 -12.78 -0.91
N ALA A 182 8.12 -12.03 -0.71
CA ALA A 182 7.92 -11.24 0.52
C ALA A 182 7.06 -11.98 1.56
N ARG A 183 7.69 -12.79 2.43
CA ARG A 183 6.98 -13.54 3.48
C ARG A 183 6.29 -12.65 4.53
N SER A 184 6.80 -11.44 4.78
CA SER A 184 6.33 -10.54 5.86
C SER A 184 5.37 -9.43 5.43
N ARG A 185 5.14 -9.20 4.12
CA ARG A 185 4.27 -8.10 3.63
C ARG A 185 3.27 -8.54 2.57
N LYS A 186 2.57 -9.66 2.83
CA LYS A 186 1.56 -10.22 1.91
C LYS A 186 0.47 -9.21 1.51
N ALA A 187 0.11 -8.29 2.41
CA ALA A 187 -0.92 -7.28 2.16
C ALA A 187 -0.58 -6.36 0.96
N GLN A 188 0.67 -5.93 0.81
CA GLN A 188 1.06 -5.04 -0.29
C GLN A 188 0.98 -5.74 -1.66
N GLY A 189 1.39 -7.02 -1.72
CA GLY A 189 1.26 -7.81 -2.95
C GLY A 189 -0.19 -8.04 -3.35
N VAL A 190 -1.08 -8.31 -2.38
CA VAL A 190 -2.51 -8.49 -2.63
C VAL A 190 -3.15 -7.21 -3.20
N ILE A 191 -2.82 -6.04 -2.64
CA ILE A 191 -3.30 -4.74 -3.16
C ILE A 191 -2.86 -4.55 -4.61
N GLY A 192 -1.59 -4.86 -4.92
CA GLY A 192 -1.07 -4.77 -6.29
C GLY A 192 -1.83 -5.66 -7.28
N VAL A 193 -2.13 -6.91 -6.90
CA VAL A 193 -2.92 -7.83 -7.74
C VAL A 193 -4.35 -7.33 -7.93
N ILE A 194 -5.02 -6.85 -6.87
CA ILE A 194 -6.38 -6.32 -6.95
C ILE A 194 -6.42 -5.12 -7.91
N MET A 195 -5.51 -4.16 -7.73
CA MET A 195 -5.46 -2.97 -8.58
C MET A 195 -5.20 -3.32 -10.05
N CYS A 196 -4.28 -4.26 -10.30
CA CYS A 196 -3.98 -4.74 -11.64
C CYS A 196 -5.17 -5.49 -12.26
N GLY A 197 -5.89 -6.30 -11.47
CA GLY A 197 -7.10 -7.01 -11.88
C GLY A 197 -8.23 -6.05 -12.26
N ILE A 198 -8.48 -5.02 -11.45
CA ILE A 198 -9.49 -3.99 -11.73
C ILE A 198 -9.17 -3.29 -13.06
N CYS A 199 -7.90 -2.92 -13.28
CA CYS A 199 -7.48 -2.28 -14.53
C CYS A 199 -7.71 -3.18 -15.75
N ALA A 200 -7.37 -4.48 -15.65
CA ALA A 200 -7.62 -5.45 -16.71
C ALA A 200 -9.12 -5.61 -17.01
N THR A 201 -9.96 -5.68 -15.98
CA THR A 201 -11.42 -5.76 -16.16
C THR A 201 -12.00 -4.51 -16.79
N CYS A 202 -11.55 -3.32 -16.40
CA CYS A 202 -11.97 -2.06 -17.02
C CYS A 202 -11.57 -1.98 -18.49
N GLY A 203 -10.33 -2.36 -18.83
CA GLY A 203 -9.87 -2.42 -20.22
C GLY A 203 -10.69 -3.41 -21.06
N LEU A 204 -10.98 -4.58 -20.50
CA LEU A 204 -11.83 -5.57 -21.17
C LEU A 204 -13.26 -5.05 -21.40
N LEU A 205 -13.85 -4.38 -20.40
CA LEU A 205 -15.17 -3.76 -20.51
C LEU A 205 -15.20 -2.70 -21.63
N GLN A 206 -14.16 -1.88 -21.77
CA GLN A 206 -14.06 -0.89 -22.84
C GLN A 206 -13.99 -1.55 -24.23
N VAL A 207 -13.19 -2.60 -24.38
CA VAL A 207 -13.09 -3.36 -25.64
C VAL A 207 -14.43 -4.02 -25.97
N LEU A 208 -15.09 -4.65 -25.00
CA LEU A 208 -16.40 -5.28 -25.18
C LEU A 208 -17.47 -4.25 -25.56
N ALA A 209 -17.47 -3.07 -24.94
CA ALA A 209 -18.37 -1.97 -25.31
C ALA A 209 -18.13 -1.48 -26.75
N GLY A 210 -16.87 -1.39 -27.18
CA GLY A 210 -16.53 -1.04 -28.56
C GLY A 210 -17.02 -2.07 -29.57
N ILE A 211 -16.85 -3.37 -29.29
CA ILE A 211 -17.35 -4.45 -30.14
C ILE A 211 -18.88 -4.44 -30.19
N ALA A 212 -19.54 -4.27 -29.05
CA ALA A 212 -21.00 -4.23 -28.98
C ALA A 212 -21.59 -3.03 -29.76
N ALA A 213 -20.96 -1.86 -29.67
CA ALA A 213 -21.35 -0.70 -30.46
C ALA A 213 -21.17 -0.92 -31.97
N GLY A 214 -20.08 -1.58 -32.38
CA GLY A 214 -19.85 -1.95 -33.77
C GLY A 214 -20.88 -2.95 -34.31
N ALA A 215 -21.27 -3.94 -33.51
CA ALA A 215 -22.26 -4.95 -33.89
C ALA A 215 -23.68 -4.39 -34.03
N ALA A 216 -24.04 -3.32 -33.33
CA ALA A 216 -25.34 -2.67 -33.45
C ALA A 216 -25.47 -1.76 -34.68
N ALA A 217 -24.35 -1.43 -35.33
CA ALA A 217 -24.30 -0.48 -36.45
C ALA A 217 -24.24 -1.14 -37.85
N GLY A 218 -24.06 -2.47 -37.91
CA GLY A 218 -24.03 -3.26 -39.16
C GLY A 218 -25.29 -4.09 -39.32
#